data_AF-A0A6B3H9T3-F1
#
_entry.id   AF-A0A6B3H9T3-F1
#
_cell.length_a   1.000
_cell.length_b   1.000
_cell.length_c   1.000
_cell.angle_alpha   90.00
_cell.angle_beta   90.00
_cell.angle_gamma   90.00
#
_symmetry.space_group_name_H-M   'P 1'
#
loop_
_entity.id
_entity.type
_entity.pdbx_description
1 polymer ?
#
loop_
_entity_poly.entity_id
_entity_poly.type
_entity_poly.pdbx_seq_one_letter_code
_entity_poly.pdbx_strand_id
1 'polypeptide(L)'
;SILMFISIAATFPGALWSIKESGKLADGWIEFGTVILIGFVMVGLVVFVEQAQRRIPVQYAKRMIGRRSYGGTSTYIPLKVNQAGVIPVIFASSLLYIP
;
A
#
# COMPACT_ATOMS: atom_id res chain seq x y z
N SER A 1 13.35 5.23 2.92
CA SER A 1 12.18 5.39 2.03
C SER A 1 12.22 6.62 1.14
N ILE A 2 12.60 7.81 1.63
CA ILE A 2 12.59 9.05 0.81
C ILE A 2 13.54 8.99 -0.40
N LEU A 3 14.80 8.57 -0.23
CA LEU A 3 15.74 8.47 -1.35
C LEU A 3 15.25 7.49 -2.44
N MET A 4 14.77 6.31 -2.04
CA MET A 4 14.19 5.33 -2.96
C MET A 4 12.95 5.87 -3.66
N PHE A 5 12.08 6.57 -2.92
CA PHE A 5 10.91 7.22 -3.47
C PHE A 5 11.28 8.26 -4.54
N ILE A 6 12.26 9.13 -4.25
CA ILE A 6 12.72 10.15 -5.19
C ILE A 6 13.32 9.51 -6.45
N SER A 7 14.11 8.44 -6.31
CA SER A 7 14.70 7.74 -7.45
C SER A 7 13.63 7.11 -8.38
N ILE A 8 12.63 6.45 -7.81
CA ILE A 8 11.52 5.86 -8.58
C ILE A 8 10.66 6.98 -9.21
N ALA A 9 10.34 8.02 -8.44
CA ALA A 9 9.52 9.14 -8.92
C ALA A 9 10.22 9.96 -10.02
N ALA A 10 11.53 10.14 -9.96
CA ALA A 10 12.29 10.86 -10.99
C ALA A 10 12.30 10.14 -12.34
N THR A 11 12.17 8.80 -12.33
CA THR A 11 12.15 7.98 -13.55
C THR A 11 10.77 7.95 -14.20
N PHE A 12 9.72 8.23 -13.44
CA PHE A 12 8.33 8.12 -13.86
C PHE A 12 7.94 9.04 -15.04
N PRO A 13 8.29 10.35 -15.06
CA PRO A 13 7.98 11.22 -16.20
C PRO A 13 8.65 10.78 -17.51
N GLY A 14 9.90 10.32 -17.44
CA GLY A 14 10.65 9.85 -18.61
C GLY A 14 10.05 8.57 -19.20
N ALA A 15 9.64 7.63 -18.34
CA ALA A 15 8.95 6.42 -18.77
C ALA A 15 7.60 6.73 -19.45
N LEU A 16 6.83 7.68 -18.92
CA LEU A 16 5.57 8.10 -19.52
C LEU A 16 5.76 8.78 -20.88
N TRP A 17 6.82 9.59 -21.03
CA TRP A 17 7.13 10.24 -22.31
C TRP A 17 7.55 9.24 -23.39
N SER A 18 8.33 8.21 -23.01
CA SER A 18 8.74 7.13 -23.91
C SER A 18 7.55 6.33 -24.47
N ILE A 19 6.49 6.16 -23.68
CA ILE A 19 5.26 5.46 -24.10
C ILE A 19 4.52 6.25 -25.17
N LYS A 20 4.50 7.59 -25.06
CA LYS A 20 3.91 8.47 -26.07
C LYS A 20 4.69 8.39 -27.39
N GLU A 21 6.03 8.43 -27.34
CA GLU A 21 6.87 8.37 -28.55
C GLU A 21 6.88 6.99 -29.23
N SER A 22 6.63 5.92 -28.47
CA SER A 22 6.59 4.55 -29.00
C SER A 22 5.22 4.17 -29.60
N GLY A 23 4.20 5.00 -29.36
CA GLY A 23 2.83 4.72 -29.73
C GLY A 23 2.55 4.94 -31.22
N LYS A 24 2.02 3.93 -31.89
CA LYS A 24 1.83 3.94 -33.36
C LYS A 24 0.41 4.33 -33.79
N LEU A 25 -0.54 4.33 -32.87
CA LEU A 25 -1.96 4.62 -33.12
C LEU A 25 -2.31 6.02 -32.61
N ALA A 26 -2.85 6.88 -33.48
CA ALA A 26 -3.23 8.26 -33.17
C ALA A 26 -2.11 9.04 -32.44
N ASP A 27 -0.87 8.95 -32.94
CA ASP A 27 0.29 9.69 -32.41
C ASP A 27 0.62 9.37 -30.93
N GLY A 28 0.28 8.15 -30.48
CA GLY A 28 0.61 7.61 -29.17
C GLY A 28 -0.30 8.05 -28.01
N TRP A 29 -1.34 8.84 -28.30
CA TRP A 29 -2.24 9.35 -27.27
C TRP A 29 -3.14 8.29 -26.63
N ILE A 30 -3.50 7.24 -27.39
CA ILE A 30 -4.36 6.15 -26.88
C ILE A 30 -3.58 5.26 -25.91
N GLU A 31 -2.33 4.89 -26.23
CA GLU A 31 -1.50 4.08 -25.34
C GLU A 31 -1.15 4.85 -24.05
N PHE A 32 -0.83 6.14 -24.18
CA PHE A 32 -0.60 7.02 -23.03
C PHE A 32 -1.83 7.10 -22.11
N GLY A 33 -3.01 7.34 -22.69
CA GLY A 33 -4.27 7.40 -21.92
C GLY A 33 -4.59 6.08 -21.21
N THR A 34 -4.33 4.95 -21.87
CA THR A 34 -4.55 3.61 -21.30
C THR A 34 -3.63 3.34 -20.11
N VAL A 35 -2.34 3.70 -20.21
CA VAL A 35 -1.37 3.52 -19.11
C VAL A 35 -1.73 4.38 -17.90
N ILE A 36 -2.15 5.63 -18.12
CA ILE A 36 -2.63 6.49 -17.03
C ILE A 36 -3.86 5.89 -16.35
N LEU A 37 -4.82 5.40 -17.13
CA LEU A 37 -6.04 4.78 -16.59
C LEU A 37 -5.71 3.57 -15.71
N ILE A 38 -4.85 2.67 -16.21
CA ILE A 38 -4.40 1.49 -15.45
C ILE A 38 -3.64 1.92 -14.20
N GLY A 39 -2.76 2.91 -14.29
CA GLY A 39 -2.02 3.46 -13.16
C GLY A 39 -2.96 3.98 -12.06
N PHE A 40 -4.00 4.73 -12.43
CA PHE A 40 -5.00 5.22 -11.50
C PHE A 40 -5.77 4.10 -10.80
N VAL A 41 -6.22 3.10 -11.56
CA VAL A 41 -6.91 1.92 -11.01
C VAL A 41 -5.99 1.16 -10.05
N MET A 42 -4.73 0.97 -10.42
CA MET A 42 -3.74 0.30 -9.59
C MET A 42 -3.51 1.04 -8.28
N VAL A 43 -3.35 2.36 -8.30
CA VAL A 43 -3.22 3.19 -7.09
C VAL A 43 -4.46 3.03 -6.20
N GLY A 44 -5.67 3.06 -6.79
CA GLY A 44 -6.91 2.84 -6.04
C GLY A 44 -6.96 1.48 -5.34
N LEU A 45 -6.55 0.41 -6.04
CA LEU A 45 -6.49 -0.94 -5.45
C LEU A 45 -5.44 -1.04 -4.33
N VAL A 46 -4.27 -0.45 -4.52
CA VAL A 46 -3.22 -0.44 -3.49
C VAL A 46 -3.69 0.28 -2.23
N VAL A 47 -4.33 1.45 -2.37
CA VAL A 47 -4.88 2.19 -1.21
C VAL A 47 -5.98 1.38 -0.51
N PHE A 48 -6.85 0.70 -1.26
CA PHE A 48 -7.90 -0.15 -0.67
C PHE A 48 -7.30 -1.27 0.19
N VAL A 49 -6.28 -1.95 -0.31
CA VAL A 49 -5.58 -3.02 0.43
C VAL A 49 -4.83 -2.46 1.63
N GLU A 50 -4.21 -1.29 1.52
CA GLU A 50 -3.44 -0.68 2.61
C GLU A 50 -4.34 -0.17 3.76
N GLN A 51 -5.54 0.31 3.45
CA GLN A 51 -6.53 0.73 4.44
C GLN A 51 -7.22 -0.45 5.14
N ALA A 52 -7.05 -1.67 4.63
CA ALA A 52 -7.63 -2.86 5.25
C ALA A 52 -6.95 -3.17 6.59
N GLN A 53 -7.74 -3.15 7.66
CA GLN A 53 -7.32 -3.49 9.01
C GLN A 53 -8.29 -4.50 9.62
N ARG A 54 -7.73 -5.55 10.21
CA ARG A 54 -8.48 -6.54 10.99
C ARG A 54 -8.61 -6.06 12.43
N ARG A 55 -9.83 -5.84 12.90
CA ARG A 55 -10.10 -5.45 14.29
C ARG A 55 -10.32 -6.72 15.11
N ILE A 56 -9.41 -7.01 16.06
CA ILE A 56 -9.57 -8.15 16.98
C ILE A 56 -10.16 -7.62 18.29
N PRO A 57 -11.37 -8.07 18.70
CA PRO A 57 -11.96 -7.64 19.96
C PRO A 57 -11.19 -8.28 21.13
N VAL A 58 -10.73 -7.44 22.05
CA VAL A 58 -10.04 -7.85 23.27
C VAL A 58 -10.89 -7.42 24.47
N GLN A 59 -11.14 -8.38 25.35
CA GLN A 59 -11.78 -8.12 26.63
C GLN A 59 -10.67 -7.91 27.65
N TYR A 60 -10.48 -6.68 28.10
CA TYR A 60 -9.54 -6.41 29.18
C TYR A 60 -9.98 -7.14 30.45
N ALA A 61 -9.01 -7.75 31.14
CA ALA A 61 -9.24 -8.51 32.34
C ALA A 61 -9.94 -7.63 33.39
N LYS A 62 -11.05 -8.14 33.89
CA LYS A 62 -11.93 -7.42 34.78
C LYS A 62 -11.57 -7.74 36.22
N ARG A 63 -11.38 -6.72 37.06
CA ARG A 63 -11.20 -6.93 38.50
C ARG A 63 -12.58 -7.14 39.13
N MET A 64 -12.84 -8.35 39.63
CA MET A 64 -14.06 -8.66 40.36
C MET A 64 -13.97 -8.04 41.76
N ILE A 65 -14.87 -7.11 42.10
CA ILE A 65 -15.01 -6.55 43.46
C ILE A 65 -16.43 -6.90 43.91
N GLY A 66 -16.57 -7.89 44.81
CA GLY A 66 -17.86 -8.44 45.24
C GLY A 66 -18.54 -9.37 44.23
N ARG A 67 -19.89 -9.46 44.23
CA ARG A 67 -20.71 -10.28 43.29
C ARG A 67 -20.96 -9.60 41.93
N ARG A 68 -20.52 -8.36 41.75
CA ARG A 68 -20.74 -7.61 40.52
C ARG A 68 -19.44 -7.40 39.79
N SER A 69 -19.45 -7.87 38.56
CA SER A 69 -18.43 -7.62 37.58
C SER A 69 -18.57 -6.14 37.13
N TYR A 70 -17.65 -5.24 37.52
CA TYR A 70 -17.58 -3.84 37.03
C TYR A 70 -16.42 -3.61 36.05
N GLY A 71 -16.68 -2.91 34.93
CA GLY A 71 -15.66 -2.54 33.95
C GLY A 71 -15.33 -3.64 32.94
N GLY A 72 -16.01 -3.64 31.80
CA GLY A 72 -15.75 -4.55 30.69
C GLY A 72 -16.05 -3.84 29.37
N THR A 73 -15.38 -2.72 29.12
CA THR A 73 -15.41 -2.11 27.79
C THR A 73 -14.62 -3.01 26.85
N SER A 74 -15.32 -3.61 25.88
CA SER A 74 -14.71 -4.32 24.78
C SER A 74 -13.92 -3.32 23.94
N THR A 75 -12.60 -3.41 23.98
CA THR A 75 -11.71 -2.60 23.13
C THR A 75 -11.18 -3.48 22.02
N TYR A 76 -11.07 -2.96 20.80
CA TYR A 76 -10.46 -3.70 19.70
C TYR A 76 -9.00 -3.27 19.54
N ILE A 77 -8.12 -4.24 19.33
CA ILE A 77 -6.76 -3.97 18.86
C ILE A 77 -6.80 -4.01 17.33
N PRO A 78 -6.52 -2.90 16.62
CA PRO A 78 -6.45 -2.89 15.17
C PRO A 78 -5.14 -3.54 14.70
N LEU A 79 -5.25 -4.59 13.89
CA LEU A 79 -4.15 -5.25 13.21
C LEU A 79 -4.23 -4.93 11.71
N LYS A 80 -3.35 -4.06 11.22
CA LYS A 80 -3.23 -3.76 9.79
C LYS A 80 -2.88 -5.03 9.00
N VAL A 81 -3.44 -5.19 7.80
CA VAL A 81 -3.18 -6.36 6.94
C VAL A 81 -1.72 -6.40 6.47
N ASN A 82 -1.12 -5.24 6.18
CA ASN A 82 0.32 -5.12 5.92
C ASN A 82 0.99 -4.27 7.01
N GLN A 83 1.59 -4.93 8.02
CA GLN A 83 2.34 -4.23 9.06
C GLN A 83 3.74 -3.78 8.62
N ALA A 84 4.32 -4.42 7.59
CA ALA A 84 5.70 -4.21 7.16
C ALA A 84 5.85 -3.11 6.09
N GLY A 85 4.74 -2.65 5.51
CA GLY A 85 4.72 -1.57 4.53
C GLY A 85 5.60 -1.90 3.32
N VAL A 86 6.58 -1.03 3.04
CA VAL A 86 7.45 -1.07 1.84
C VAL A 86 8.77 -1.80 2.09
N ILE A 87 9.11 -2.12 3.35
CA ILE A 87 10.42 -2.70 3.72
C ILE A 87 10.67 -4.06 3.05
N PRO A 88 9.71 -5.02 3.00
CA PRO A 88 9.95 -6.32 2.38
C PRO A 88 10.25 -6.24 0.89
N VAL A 89 9.60 -5.33 0.16
CA VAL A 89 9.84 -5.11 -1.28
C VAL A 89 11.24 -4.56 -1.52
N ILE A 90 11.68 -3.62 -0.68
CA ILE A 90 13.04 -3.08 -0.77
C ILE A 90 14.06 -4.20 -0.52
N PHE A 91 13.85 -5.01 0.53
CA PHE A 91 14.74 -6.12 0.84
C PHE A 91 14.81 -7.15 -0.30
N ALA A 92 13.67 -7.50 -0.88
CA ALA A 92 13.59 -8.39 -2.05
C ALA A 92 14.36 -7.81 -3.25
N SER A 93 14.18 -6.53 -3.55
CA SER A 93 14.92 -5.87 -4.63
C SER A 93 16.43 -5.88 -4.37
N SER A 94 16.88 -5.57 -3.14
CA SER A 94 18.30 -5.60 -2.79
C SER A 94 18.89 -7.01 -2.83
N LEU A 95 18.11 -8.04 -2.51
CA LEU A 95 18.57 -9.44 -2.58
C LEU A 95 18.74 -9.89 -4.03
N LEU A 96 17.83 -9.52 -4.93
CA LEU A 96 17.94 -9.82 -6.38
C LEU A 96 19.13 -9.11 -7.05
N TYR A 97 19.60 -7.99 -6.49
CA TYR A 97 20.81 -7.31 -6.97
C TYR A 97 22.11 -8.02 -6.57
N ILE A 98 22.07 -8.94 -5.61
CA ILE A 98 23.19 -9.83 -5.29
C ILE A 98 23.04 -11.04 -6.22
N PRO A 99 23.91 -11.21 -7.24
CA PRO A 99 23.78 -12.25 -8.24
C PRO A 99 23.91 -13.67 -7.67
#